data_AF-A0AAW1SZT0-F1
#
_entry.id   AF-A0AAW1SZT0-F1
#
_cell.length_a   1.000
_cell.length_b   1.000
_cell.length_c   1.000
_cell.angle_alpha   90.00
_cell.angle_beta   90.00
_cell.angle_gamma   90.00
#
_symmetry.space_group_name_H-M   'P 1'
#
loop_
_entity.id
_entity.type
_entity.pdbx_description
1 polymer ?
#
loop_
_entity_poly.entity_id
_entity_poly.type
_entity_poly.pdbx_seq_one_letter_code
_entity_poly.pdbx_strand_id
1 'polypeptide(L)'
;MNWAGHESDLGSVQVYREHCAAGQPAVYISRHADSAAAYPLHGKPVLCPYGPLQEMQQRRLAARRHRTTFCFDFPDVFENALRGIWAGSGLQAPQGALVQACALEMAPGCSYKSAEPAVEAAGDRAARQEEGMVAWRLTLRTPEAPFSRMVVAIANDITFNSGAFGPREDAMFRAVTEYALQQKLPLVYLAANSGARVGLANEVKQCLQGVCLGWTFGHSYVKGHLILEAK
;
A
#
# COMPACT_ATOMS: atom_id res chain seq x y z
N MET A 1 6.40 6.24 14.15
CA MET A 1 5.65 7.41 13.62
C MET A 1 5.10 7.04 12.26
N ASN A 2 3.77 6.97 12.15
CA ASN A 2 3.06 6.73 10.90
C ASN A 2 2.96 8.08 10.16
N TRP A 3 3.58 8.17 8.99
CA TRP A 3 3.62 9.40 8.21
C TRP A 3 2.42 9.47 7.24
N ALA A 4 1.22 9.09 7.67
CA ALA A 4 0.06 9.04 6.79
C ALA A 4 -0.61 10.42 6.65
N GLY A 5 -0.57 11.26 7.69
CA GLY A 5 -1.26 12.56 7.73
C GLY A 5 -2.77 12.44 7.95
N HIS A 6 -3.29 11.21 8.09
CA HIS A 6 -4.65 10.87 8.47
C HIS A 6 -4.60 10.09 9.78
N GLU A 7 -4.07 10.67 10.85
CA GLU A 7 -4.13 10.04 12.17
C GLU A 7 -5.43 10.46 12.85
N SER A 8 -6.08 9.53 13.54
CA SER A 8 -7.06 9.90 14.56
C SER A 8 -6.30 10.54 15.71
N ASP A 9 -6.77 11.69 16.20
CA ASP A 9 -6.13 12.53 17.22
C ASP A 9 -5.77 11.81 18.54
N LEU A 10 -6.18 10.56 18.71
CA LEU A 10 -5.98 9.74 19.92
C LEU A 10 -4.80 8.74 19.82
N GLY A 11 -4.15 8.60 18.65
CA GLY A 11 -3.21 7.49 18.39
C GLY A 11 -1.72 7.83 18.27
N SER A 12 -1.32 9.09 18.07
CA SER A 12 0.05 9.40 17.63
C SER A 12 0.90 10.27 18.55
N VAL A 13 0.31 10.80 19.63
CA VAL A 13 1.07 11.60 20.61
C VAL A 13 1.66 10.68 21.67
N GLN A 14 2.96 10.47 21.59
CA GLN A 14 3.71 9.71 22.59
C GLN A 14 4.44 10.66 23.54
N VAL A 15 4.17 10.52 24.84
CA VAL A 15 4.75 11.38 25.88
C VAL A 15 5.87 10.65 26.60
N TYR A 16 7.07 11.23 26.54
CA TYR A 16 8.27 10.74 27.20
C TYR A 16 8.76 11.74 28.25
N ARG A 17 9.49 11.24 29.25
CA ARG A 17 10.22 12.01 30.25
C ARG A 17 11.70 11.65 30.15
N GLU A 18 12.57 12.65 30.25
CA GLU A 18 14.01 12.43 30.36
C GLU A 18 14.36 11.98 31.78
N HIS A 19 15.16 10.92 31.88
CA HIS A 19 15.69 10.41 33.14
C HIS A 19 17.22 10.40 33.09
N CYS A 20 17.83 11.02 34.10
CA CYS A 20 19.27 11.10 34.25
C CYS A 20 19.68 10.34 35.52
N ALA A 21 20.49 9.30 35.36
CA ALA A 21 21.16 8.62 36.46
C ALA A 21 22.61 9.09 36.58
N ALA A 22 23.16 9.15 37.80
CA ALA A 22 24.51 9.63 38.03
C ALA A 22 25.54 8.79 37.25
N GLY A 23 26.32 9.44 36.38
CA GLY A 23 27.34 8.80 35.55
C GLY A 23 26.82 8.08 34.30
N GLN A 24 25.52 8.18 33.99
CA GLN A 24 24.91 7.56 32.79
C GLN A 24 24.29 8.61 31.86
N PRO A 25 24.23 8.34 30.54
CA PRO A 25 23.57 9.22 29.59
C PRO A 25 22.07 9.29 29.87
N ALA A 26 21.46 10.46 29.67
CA ALA A 26 20.03 10.66 29.81
C ALA A 26 19.26 9.74 28.83
N VAL A 27 18.18 9.13 29.32
CA VAL A 27 17.32 8.22 28.53
C VAL A 27 15.87 8.66 28.55
N TYR A 28 15.12 8.32 27.50
CA TYR A 28 13.68 8.54 27.44
C TYR A 28 12.93 7.44 28.22
N ILE A 29 12.00 7.85 29.09
CA ILE A 29 11.08 6.96 29.80
C ILE A 29 9.65 7.33 29.39
N SER A 30 8.88 6.37 28.85
CA SER A 30 7.46 6.59 28.51
C SER A 30 6.63 6.78 29.79
N ARG A 31 5.67 7.72 29.76
CA ARG A 31 4.77 7.94 30.93
C ARG A 31 3.76 6.82 31.15
N HIS A 32 3.49 6.03 30.13
CA HIS A 32 2.65 4.85 30.21
C HIS A 32 3.58 3.63 30.30
N ALA A 33 3.75 3.11 31.52
CA ALA A 33 4.73 2.08 31.87
C ALA A 33 4.27 0.65 31.54
N ASP A 34 3.01 0.46 31.13
CA ASP A 34 2.41 -0.88 31.07
C ASP A 34 2.83 -1.71 29.84
N SER A 35 3.54 -1.12 28.86
CA SER A 35 4.17 -1.90 27.79
C SER A 35 5.31 -1.13 27.13
N ALA A 36 6.55 -1.45 27.50
CA ALA A 36 7.77 -0.90 26.88
C ALA A 36 7.84 -1.19 25.35
N ALA A 37 7.17 -2.24 24.88
CA ALA A 37 7.10 -2.59 23.45
C ALA A 37 6.27 -1.61 22.61
N ALA A 38 5.34 -0.86 23.22
CA ALA A 38 4.49 0.09 22.53
C ALA A 38 5.15 1.46 22.27
N TYR A 39 6.33 1.72 22.86
CA TYR A 39 6.98 3.04 22.85
C TYR A 39 8.39 2.95 22.23
N PRO A 40 8.55 3.29 20.94
CA PRO A 40 9.80 3.06 20.18
C PRO A 40 11.05 3.77 20.72
N LEU A 41 10.88 4.80 21.56
CA LEU A 41 11.98 5.55 22.17
C LEU A 41 12.23 5.19 23.64
N HIS A 42 11.40 4.34 24.25
CA HIS A 42 11.59 3.95 25.64
C HIS A 42 12.97 3.29 25.85
N GLY A 43 13.71 3.77 26.85
CA GLY A 43 15.06 3.31 27.19
C GLY A 43 16.16 3.75 26.23
N LYS A 44 15.84 4.50 25.15
CA LYS A 44 16.87 5.01 24.23
C LYS A 44 17.54 6.27 24.79
N PRO A 45 18.85 6.47 24.54
CA PRO A 45 19.53 7.71 24.88
C PRO A 45 18.89 8.92 24.22
N VAL A 46 18.82 10.04 24.95
CA VAL A 46 18.24 11.30 24.45
C VAL A 46 18.97 11.79 23.19
N LEU A 47 20.29 11.62 23.16
CA LEU A 47 21.16 12.03 22.05
C LEU A 47 21.34 10.95 20.97
N CYS A 48 20.53 9.89 20.99
CA CYS A 48 20.59 8.86 19.95
C CYS A 48 20.27 9.48 18.58
N PRO A 49 21.12 9.31 17.55
CA PRO A 49 20.85 9.85 16.23
C PRO A 49 19.56 9.26 15.66
N TYR A 50 18.87 10.05 14.83
CA TYR A 50 17.69 9.58 14.14
C TYR A 50 18.05 8.41 13.21
N GLY A 51 17.26 7.34 13.26
CA GLY A 51 17.42 6.21 12.37
C GLY A 51 17.14 6.59 10.90
N PRO A 52 17.71 5.85 9.94
CA PRO A 52 17.40 6.04 8.53
C PRO A 52 15.91 5.78 8.24
N LEU A 53 15.42 6.37 7.15
CA LEU A 53 14.05 6.16 6.69
C LEU A 53 13.82 4.69 6.31
N GLN A 54 12.82 4.07 6.92
CA GLN A 54 12.39 2.71 6.60
C GLN A 54 11.73 2.67 5.21
N GLU A 55 11.72 1.50 4.56
CA GLU A 55 11.14 1.32 3.22
C GLU A 55 9.68 1.82 3.13
N MET A 56 8.85 1.46 4.11
CA MET A 56 7.46 1.93 4.22
C MET A 56 7.34 3.46 4.23
N GLN A 57 8.26 4.13 4.94
CA GLN A 57 8.28 5.59 5.02
C GLN A 57 8.71 6.20 3.68
N GLN A 58 9.66 5.58 2.98
CA GLN A 58 10.05 6.00 1.64
C GLN A 58 8.89 5.85 0.64
N ARG A 59 8.14 4.74 0.68
CA ARG A 59 6.94 4.54 -0.15
C ARG A 59 5.85 5.58 0.16
N ARG A 60 5.59 5.88 1.43
CA ARG A 60 4.66 6.97 1.81
C ARG A 60 5.09 8.33 1.25
N LEU A 61 6.39 8.65 1.31
CA LEU A 61 6.90 9.88 0.71
C LEU A 61 6.75 9.88 -0.82
N ALA A 62 6.94 8.74 -1.49
CA ALA A 62 6.70 8.61 -2.92
C ALA A 62 5.22 8.83 -3.27
N ALA A 63 4.28 8.19 -2.55
CA ALA A 63 2.84 8.40 -2.74
C ALA A 63 2.44 9.89 -2.56
N ARG A 64 3.00 10.55 -1.53
CA ARG A 64 2.78 11.98 -1.28
C ARG A 64 3.27 12.88 -2.41
N ARG A 65 4.37 12.54 -3.08
CA ARG A 65 4.83 13.28 -4.27
C ARG A 65 3.80 13.23 -5.40
N HIS A 66 3.03 12.16 -5.48
CA HIS A 66 1.90 12.01 -6.41
C HIS A 66 0.57 12.54 -5.84
N ARG A 67 0.58 13.26 -4.71
CA ARG A 67 -0.61 13.82 -4.05
C ARG A 67 -1.70 12.79 -3.75
N THR A 68 -1.29 11.56 -3.44
CA THR A 68 -2.19 10.48 -3.04
C THR A 68 -1.74 9.85 -1.73
N THR A 69 -2.66 9.15 -1.08
CA THR A 69 -2.38 8.40 0.14
C THR A 69 -1.74 7.06 -0.23
N PHE A 70 -0.79 6.63 0.60
CA PHE A 70 -0.19 5.31 0.42
C PHE A 70 -1.24 4.23 0.67
N CYS A 71 -1.30 3.20 -0.19
CA CYS A 71 -2.44 2.30 -0.22
C CYS A 71 -2.69 1.56 1.10
N PHE A 72 -1.62 1.19 1.83
CA PHE A 72 -1.73 0.53 3.13
C PHE A 72 -2.26 1.42 4.26
N ASP A 73 -2.30 2.74 4.05
CA ASP A 73 -2.85 3.69 5.02
C ASP A 73 -4.38 3.89 4.81
N PHE A 74 -4.99 3.35 3.74
CA PHE A 74 -6.43 3.52 3.48
C PHE A 74 -7.33 2.96 4.59
N PRO A 75 -7.07 1.79 5.22
CA PRO A 75 -7.87 1.34 6.36
C PRO A 75 -7.96 2.39 7.49
N ASP A 76 -6.85 3.08 7.79
CA ASP A 76 -6.83 4.16 8.79
C ASP A 76 -7.64 5.39 8.32
N VAL A 77 -7.65 5.67 7.02
CA VAL A 77 -8.51 6.71 6.44
C VAL A 77 -9.99 6.38 6.63
N PHE A 78 -10.39 5.12 6.39
CA PHE A 78 -11.76 4.66 6.65
C PHE A 78 -12.12 4.77 8.14
N GLU A 79 -11.20 4.36 9.03
CA GLU A 79 -11.37 4.46 10.48
C GLU A 79 -11.68 5.89 10.91
N ASN A 80 -10.89 6.87 10.45
CA ASN A 80 -11.09 8.27 10.81
C ASN A 80 -12.39 8.83 10.25
N ALA A 81 -12.73 8.49 9.01
CA ALA A 81 -14.00 8.88 8.40
C ALA A 81 -15.20 8.34 9.21
N LEU A 82 -15.13 7.07 9.66
CA LEU A 82 -16.15 6.49 10.53
C LEU A 82 -16.21 7.18 11.89
N ARG A 83 -15.08 7.53 12.50
CA ARG A 83 -15.07 8.31 13.76
C ARG A 83 -15.80 9.65 13.59
N GLY A 84 -15.59 10.33 12.47
CA GLY A 84 -16.33 11.55 12.12
C GLY A 84 -17.84 11.32 12.00
N ILE A 85 -18.26 10.23 11.34
CA ILE A 85 -19.67 9.84 11.21
C ILE A 85 -20.29 9.55 12.59
N TRP A 86 -19.58 8.82 13.46
CA TRP A 86 -20.04 8.56 14.83
C TRP A 86 -20.13 9.83 15.68
N ALA A 87 -19.18 10.75 15.56
CA ALA A 87 -19.26 12.02 16.26
C ALA A 87 -20.48 12.86 15.81
N GLY A 88 -20.84 12.78 14.53
CA GLY A 88 -22.01 13.46 13.97
C GLY A 88 -23.36 12.77 14.24
N SER A 89 -23.37 11.49 14.61
CA SER A 89 -24.62 10.73 14.80
C SER A 89 -25.32 11.00 16.14
N GLY A 90 -24.60 11.58 17.11
CA GLY A 90 -25.10 11.77 18.47
C GLY A 90 -25.23 10.47 19.29
N LEU A 91 -24.81 9.34 18.72
CA LEU A 91 -24.78 8.04 19.38
C LEU A 91 -23.40 7.77 19.99
N GLN A 92 -23.35 6.93 21.01
CA GLN A 92 -22.09 6.50 21.59
C GLN A 92 -21.36 5.53 20.65
N ALA A 93 -20.16 5.92 20.21
CA ALA A 93 -19.31 5.06 19.40
C ALA A 93 -18.88 3.80 20.18
N PRO A 94 -18.83 2.63 19.52
CA PRO A 94 -18.30 1.42 20.14
C PRO A 94 -16.82 1.59 20.50
N GLN A 95 -16.41 0.99 21.61
CA GLN A 95 -15.01 0.99 22.01
C GLN A 95 -14.16 0.12 21.07
N GLY A 96 -12.92 0.56 20.83
CA GLY A 96 -11.94 -0.14 19.99
C GLY A 96 -11.88 0.36 18.55
N ALA A 97 -11.44 -0.52 17.65
CA ALA A 97 -11.34 -0.26 16.22
C ALA A 97 -12.74 -0.27 15.58
N LEU A 98 -13.00 0.70 14.72
CA LEU A 98 -14.24 0.79 13.93
C LEU A 98 -14.13 0.04 12.60
N VAL A 99 -12.91 -0.14 12.11
CA VAL A 99 -12.54 -0.85 10.89
C VAL A 99 -11.62 -2.00 11.25
N GLN A 100 -12.02 -3.20 10.86
CA GLN A 100 -11.13 -4.35 10.82
C GLN A 100 -10.82 -4.68 9.37
N ALA A 101 -9.55 -4.54 8.97
CA ALA A 101 -9.09 -4.86 7.63
C ALA A 101 -8.43 -6.24 7.62
N CYS A 102 -8.91 -7.12 6.75
CA CYS A 102 -8.29 -8.40 6.46
C CYS A 102 -7.82 -8.39 5.00
N ALA A 103 -6.53 -8.59 4.77
CA ALA A 103 -5.97 -8.62 3.42
C ALA A 103 -6.57 -9.78 2.60
N LEU A 104 -6.84 -9.52 1.33
CA LEU A 104 -7.17 -10.55 0.34
C LEU A 104 -5.92 -10.80 -0.50
N GLU A 105 -5.55 -12.06 -0.65
CA GLU A 105 -4.41 -12.51 -1.45
C GLU A 105 -4.86 -13.57 -2.45
N MET A 106 -4.10 -13.74 -3.53
CA MET A 106 -4.32 -14.84 -4.47
C MET A 106 -4.33 -16.18 -3.74
N ALA A 107 -5.35 -16.99 -4.00
CA ALA A 107 -5.53 -18.29 -3.37
C ALA A 107 -4.33 -19.22 -3.66
N PRO A 108 -3.95 -20.13 -2.74
CA PRO A 108 -2.88 -21.07 -2.98
C PRO A 108 -3.08 -21.87 -4.28
N GLY A 109 -2.09 -21.85 -5.17
CA GLY A 109 -2.17 -22.52 -6.47
C GLY A 109 -2.87 -21.72 -7.58
N CYS A 110 -3.48 -20.57 -7.25
CA CYS A 110 -3.91 -19.60 -8.24
C CYS A 110 -2.78 -18.65 -8.61
N SER A 111 -2.72 -18.27 -9.89
CA SER A 111 -1.79 -17.26 -10.39
C SER A 111 -2.49 -16.40 -11.43
N TYR A 112 -1.81 -15.35 -11.90
CA TYR A 112 -2.30 -14.52 -12.99
C TYR A 112 -2.50 -15.27 -14.33
N LYS A 113 -2.00 -16.51 -14.45
CA LYS A 113 -2.21 -17.38 -15.62
C LYS A 113 -3.37 -18.36 -15.44
N SER A 114 -3.95 -18.44 -14.25
CA SER A 114 -5.08 -19.32 -13.98
C SER A 114 -6.30 -18.85 -14.76
N ALA A 115 -7.07 -19.78 -15.34
CA ALA A 115 -8.30 -19.45 -16.06
C ALA A 115 -9.35 -18.80 -15.14
N GLU A 116 -9.41 -19.28 -13.89
CA GLU A 116 -10.28 -18.76 -12.84
C GLU A 116 -9.40 -18.33 -11.66
N PRO A 117 -8.92 -17.07 -11.64
CA PRO A 117 -8.14 -16.56 -10.52
C PRO A 117 -9.06 -16.35 -9.31
N ALA A 118 -8.69 -16.91 -8.16
CA ALA A 118 -9.44 -16.76 -6.92
C ALA A 118 -8.60 -16.08 -5.84
N VAL A 119 -9.26 -15.42 -4.89
CA VAL A 119 -8.64 -14.81 -3.72
C VAL A 119 -9.21 -15.38 -2.43
N GLU A 120 -8.36 -15.40 -1.41
CA GLU A 120 -8.71 -15.83 -0.06
C GLU A 120 -8.24 -14.79 0.97
N ALA A 121 -8.85 -14.82 2.16
CA ALA A 121 -8.43 -13.98 3.27
C ALA A 121 -7.09 -14.47 3.81
N ALA A 122 -6.08 -13.59 3.85
CA ALA A 122 -4.73 -13.92 4.30
C ALA A 122 -4.61 -14.15 5.83
N GLY A 123 -5.73 -14.06 6.56
CA GLY A 123 -5.77 -14.12 8.03
C GLY A 123 -5.14 -12.86 8.66
N ASP A 124 -4.39 -13.05 9.75
CA ASP A 124 -3.65 -11.98 10.44
C ASP A 124 -2.34 -11.58 9.74
N ARG A 125 -2.08 -12.11 8.54
CA ARG A 125 -0.89 -11.73 7.77
C ARG A 125 -1.09 -10.36 7.15
N ALA A 126 -0.09 -9.50 7.29
CA ALA A 126 -0.06 -8.23 6.59
C ALA A 126 -0.05 -8.48 5.08
N ALA A 127 -0.82 -7.68 4.34
CA ALA A 127 -0.83 -7.73 2.88
C ALA A 127 0.59 -7.64 2.32
N ARG A 128 0.95 -8.56 1.42
CA ARG A 128 2.26 -8.55 0.77
C ARG A 128 2.44 -7.32 -0.11
N GLN A 129 3.62 -6.73 -0.02
CA GLN A 129 3.98 -5.50 -0.75
C GLN A 129 4.53 -5.74 -2.15
N GLU A 130 4.53 -6.99 -2.60
CA GLU A 130 5.14 -7.42 -3.87
C GLU A 130 4.19 -7.29 -5.07
N GLU A 131 2.95 -6.85 -4.83
CA GLU A 131 1.90 -6.72 -5.83
C GLU A 131 1.49 -5.25 -6.00
N GLY A 132 1.33 -4.80 -7.25
CA GLY A 132 0.88 -3.44 -7.57
C GLY A 132 -0.61 -3.18 -7.31
N MET A 133 -1.33 -4.19 -6.84
CA MET A 133 -2.75 -4.17 -6.54
C MET A 133 -2.95 -4.80 -5.17
N VAL A 134 -3.61 -4.09 -4.26
CA VAL A 134 -3.86 -4.55 -2.89
C VAL A 134 -5.35 -4.54 -2.63
N ALA A 135 -5.86 -5.56 -1.94
CA ALA A 135 -7.26 -5.65 -1.59
C ALA A 135 -7.47 -6.08 -0.15
N TRP A 136 -8.59 -5.64 0.43
CA TRP A 136 -9.00 -5.95 1.79
C TRP A 136 -10.49 -6.26 1.85
N ARG A 137 -10.85 -7.20 2.70
CA ARG A 137 -12.19 -7.30 3.26
C ARG A 137 -12.23 -6.45 4.53
N LEU A 138 -13.00 -5.36 4.47
CA LEU A 138 -13.19 -4.42 5.57
C LEU A 138 -14.48 -4.77 6.31
N THR A 139 -14.39 -4.87 7.64
CA THR A 139 -15.54 -4.97 8.53
C THR A 139 -15.69 -3.62 9.24
N LEU A 140 -16.74 -2.87 8.88
CA LEU A 140 -16.98 -1.50 9.33
C LEU A 140 -18.09 -1.49 10.39
N ARG A 141 -17.88 -0.80 11.50
CA ARG A 141 -18.91 -0.55 12.53
C ARG A 141 -19.48 0.84 12.31
N THR A 142 -20.66 0.94 11.70
CA THR A 142 -21.34 2.21 11.43
C THR A 142 -22.51 2.43 12.40
N PRO A 143 -22.97 3.68 12.62
CA PRO A 143 -24.13 3.96 13.46
C PRO A 143 -25.40 3.22 13.02
N GLU A 144 -25.62 3.07 11.72
CA GLU A 144 -26.80 2.43 11.14
C GLU A 144 -26.75 0.89 11.21
N ALA A 145 -25.55 0.32 11.39
CA ALA A 145 -25.33 -1.13 11.46
C ALA A 145 -24.30 -1.45 12.56
N PRO A 146 -24.70 -1.42 13.85
CA PRO A 146 -23.80 -1.63 14.97
C PRO A 146 -23.17 -3.03 14.99
N PHE A 147 -23.85 -4.03 14.42
CA PHE A 147 -23.38 -5.42 14.30
C PHE A 147 -22.33 -5.62 13.19
N SER A 148 -21.90 -4.54 12.53
CA SER A 148 -20.94 -4.43 11.42
C SER A 148 -21.50 -4.68 10.02
N ARG A 149 -20.94 -3.94 9.05
CA ARG A 149 -21.15 -4.11 7.62
C ARG A 149 -19.83 -4.50 6.97
N MET A 150 -19.86 -5.47 6.05
CA MET A 150 -18.68 -5.87 5.30
C MET A 150 -18.64 -5.17 3.95
N VAL A 151 -17.45 -4.75 3.54
CA VAL A 151 -17.16 -4.12 2.24
C VAL A 151 -15.84 -4.69 1.74
N VAL A 152 -15.71 -4.90 0.43
CA VAL A 152 -14.43 -5.23 -0.20
C VAL A 152 -13.84 -3.94 -0.76
N ALA A 153 -12.59 -3.65 -0.43
CA ALA A 153 -11.85 -2.50 -0.94
C ALA A 153 -10.65 -3.00 -1.75
N ILE A 154 -10.40 -2.38 -2.90
CA ILE A 154 -9.25 -2.67 -3.77
C ILE A 154 -8.58 -1.35 -4.16
N ALA A 155 -7.24 -1.32 -4.14
CA ALA A 155 -6.45 -0.13 -4.38
C ALA A 155 -5.19 -0.45 -5.19
N ASN A 156 -4.83 0.46 -6.10
CA ASN A 156 -3.53 0.41 -6.76
C ASN A 156 -2.43 0.96 -5.85
N ASP A 157 -1.28 0.31 -5.82
CA ASP A 157 -0.07 0.88 -5.22
C ASP A 157 0.65 1.75 -6.26
N ILE A 158 0.47 3.08 -6.18
CA ILE A 158 1.15 4.03 -7.05
C ILE A 158 2.69 3.95 -6.93
N THR A 159 3.19 3.49 -5.78
CA THR A 159 4.63 3.37 -5.52
C THR A 159 5.22 2.16 -6.23
N PHE A 160 4.38 1.24 -6.71
CA PHE A 160 4.76 0.08 -7.50
C PHE A 160 4.55 0.36 -8.99
N ASN A 161 5.64 0.51 -9.76
CA ASN A 161 5.58 0.76 -11.20
C ASN A 161 4.61 1.89 -11.61
N SER A 162 4.57 2.99 -10.83
CA SER A 162 3.66 4.12 -11.04
C SER A 162 2.17 3.75 -11.01
N GLY A 163 1.81 2.65 -10.34
CA GLY A 163 0.42 2.15 -10.27
C GLY A 163 -0.08 1.57 -11.60
N ALA A 164 0.82 1.17 -12.50
CA ALA A 164 0.46 0.67 -13.82
C ALA A 164 -0.14 -0.75 -13.77
N PHE A 165 -1.22 -0.94 -14.52
CA PHE A 165 -1.90 -2.23 -14.67
C PHE A 165 -1.10 -3.18 -15.56
N GLY A 166 -0.59 -4.26 -14.97
CA GLY A 166 -0.08 -5.42 -15.70
C GLY A 166 -1.00 -6.63 -15.55
N PRO A 167 -0.64 -7.78 -16.16
CA PRO A 167 -1.46 -8.99 -16.10
C PRO A 167 -1.70 -9.52 -14.69
N ARG A 168 -0.76 -9.29 -13.77
CA ARG A 168 -0.89 -9.71 -12.36
C ARG A 168 -1.92 -8.87 -11.63
N GLU A 169 -1.84 -7.55 -11.80
CA GLU A 169 -2.76 -6.60 -11.19
C GLU A 169 -4.18 -6.76 -11.75
N ASP A 170 -4.32 -7.06 -13.04
CA ASP A 170 -5.61 -7.35 -13.69
C ASP A 170 -6.25 -8.64 -13.16
N ALA A 171 -5.47 -9.72 -13.05
CA ALA A 171 -5.95 -10.99 -12.49
C ALA A 171 -6.40 -10.83 -11.02
N MET A 172 -5.65 -10.07 -10.22
CA MET A 172 -6.03 -9.75 -8.85
C MET A 172 -7.33 -8.94 -8.80
N PHE A 173 -7.48 -7.92 -9.65
CA PHE A 173 -8.70 -7.11 -9.74
C PHE A 173 -9.92 -7.96 -10.11
N ARG A 174 -9.77 -8.85 -11.10
CA ARG A 174 -10.81 -9.78 -11.50
C ARG A 174 -11.21 -10.71 -10.36
N ALA A 175 -10.25 -11.36 -9.72
CA ALA A 175 -10.50 -12.32 -8.64
C ALA A 175 -11.20 -11.66 -7.44
N VAL A 176 -10.78 -10.46 -7.05
CA VAL A 176 -11.40 -9.69 -5.97
C VAL A 176 -12.82 -9.25 -6.33
N THR A 177 -13.05 -8.87 -7.59
CA THR A 177 -14.39 -8.49 -8.06
C THR A 177 -15.33 -9.69 -8.05
N GLU A 178 -14.88 -10.85 -8.53
CA GLU A 178 -15.64 -12.10 -8.47
C GLU A 178 -15.92 -12.53 -7.03
N TYR A 179 -14.93 -12.42 -6.13
CA TYR A 179 -15.12 -12.66 -4.71
C TYR A 179 -16.21 -11.75 -4.11
N ALA A 180 -16.18 -10.45 -4.39
CA ALA A 180 -17.19 -9.51 -3.90
C ALA A 180 -18.60 -9.84 -4.42
N LEU A 181 -18.71 -10.24 -5.70
CA LEU A 181 -19.97 -10.67 -6.31
C LEU A 181 -20.52 -11.95 -5.66
N GLN A 182 -19.67 -12.96 -5.46
CA GLN A 182 -20.06 -14.23 -4.81
C GLN A 182 -20.53 -14.01 -3.37
N GLN A 183 -19.85 -13.14 -2.62
CA GLN A 183 -20.20 -12.79 -1.24
C GLN A 183 -21.34 -11.76 -1.15
N LYS A 184 -21.78 -11.20 -2.29
CA LYS A 184 -22.77 -10.11 -2.38
C LYS A 184 -22.39 -8.88 -1.53
N LEU A 185 -21.09 -8.55 -1.51
CA LEU A 185 -20.55 -7.42 -0.78
C LEU A 185 -20.35 -6.20 -1.69
N PRO A 186 -20.54 -4.97 -1.18
CA PRO A 186 -20.14 -3.78 -1.91
C PRO A 186 -18.63 -3.79 -2.20
N LEU A 187 -18.26 -3.39 -3.42
CA LEU A 187 -16.87 -3.24 -3.85
C LEU A 187 -16.53 -1.76 -3.98
N VAL A 188 -15.45 -1.33 -3.33
CA VAL A 188 -14.90 0.03 -3.40
C VAL A 188 -13.54 -0.04 -4.07
N TYR A 189 -13.40 0.67 -5.19
CA TYR A 189 -12.13 0.79 -5.90
C TYR A 189 -11.48 2.16 -5.66
N LEU A 190 -10.27 2.14 -5.09
CA LEU A 190 -9.44 3.30 -4.79
C LEU A 190 -8.42 3.48 -5.90
N ALA A 191 -8.80 4.27 -6.91
CA ALA A 191 -8.00 4.45 -8.12
C ALA A 191 -6.87 5.47 -7.92
N ALA A 192 -5.62 4.98 -7.95
CA ALA A 192 -4.41 5.79 -8.04
C ALA A 192 -3.46 5.15 -9.05
N ASN A 193 -3.76 5.31 -10.34
CA ASN A 193 -3.06 4.61 -11.43
C ASN A 193 -2.63 5.56 -12.56
N SER A 194 -1.72 5.07 -13.40
CA SER A 194 -1.24 5.73 -14.62
C SER A 194 -1.74 5.04 -15.90
N GLY A 195 -2.69 4.11 -15.79
CA GLY A 195 -3.22 3.30 -16.90
C GLY A 195 -2.48 1.97 -17.12
N ALA A 196 -2.51 1.47 -18.36
CA ALA A 196 -1.89 0.20 -18.74
C ALA A 196 -0.36 0.28 -18.73
N ARG A 197 0.30 -0.78 -18.27
CA ARG A 197 1.77 -0.86 -18.28
C ARG A 197 2.29 -0.99 -19.71
N VAL A 198 2.88 0.08 -20.23
CA VAL A 198 3.59 0.07 -21.52
C VAL A 198 5.08 -0.14 -21.24
N GLY A 199 5.60 -1.30 -21.65
CA GLY A 199 7.02 -1.62 -21.57
C GLY A 199 7.57 -2.03 -22.92
N LEU A 200 8.72 -1.48 -23.31
CA LEU A 200 9.51 -1.99 -24.43
C LEU A 200 10.40 -3.13 -23.92
N ALA A 201 10.60 -4.17 -24.75
CA ALA A 201 11.52 -5.27 -24.43
C ALA A 201 12.95 -4.72 -24.31
N ASN A 202 13.43 -4.58 -23.07
CA ASN A 202 14.75 -4.00 -22.79
C ASN A 202 15.88 -4.92 -23.28
N GLU A 203 15.67 -6.23 -23.27
CA GLU A 203 16.57 -7.21 -23.86
C GLU A 203 16.78 -6.97 -25.36
N VAL A 204 15.70 -6.70 -26.11
CA VAL A 204 15.78 -6.38 -27.54
C VAL A 204 16.47 -5.04 -27.74
N LYS A 205 16.15 -4.02 -26.91
CA LYS A 205 16.80 -2.72 -26.97
C LYS A 205 18.32 -2.81 -26.74
N GLN A 206 18.77 -3.63 -25.79
CA GLN A 206 20.19 -3.83 -25.52
C GLN A 206 20.90 -4.54 -26.67
N CYS A 207 20.27 -5.52 -27.30
CA CYS A 207 20.80 -6.16 -28.52
C CYS A 207 20.92 -5.17 -29.70
N LEU A 208 20.03 -4.17 -29.78
CA LEU A 208 20.03 -3.17 -30.84
C LEU A 208 21.07 -2.05 -30.65
N GLN A 209 21.55 -1.80 -29.43
CA GLN A 209 22.54 -0.74 -29.14
C GLN A 209 23.94 -1.01 -29.71
N GLY A 210 24.25 -2.26 -30.08
CA GLY A 210 25.50 -2.64 -30.74
C GLY A 210 25.43 -2.64 -32.28
N VAL A 211 24.27 -2.35 -32.87
CA VAL A 211 24.09 -2.38 -34.33
C VAL A 211 24.02 -0.95 -34.87
N CYS A 212 25.12 -0.46 -35.42
CA CYS A 212 25.09 0.68 -36.33
C CYS A 212 24.35 0.26 -37.61
N LEU A 213 23.03 0.46 -37.64
CA LEU A 213 22.23 0.30 -38.86
C LEU A 213 22.54 1.47 -39.80
N GLY A 214 23.63 1.34 -40.55
CA GLY A 214 24.03 2.26 -41.62
C GLY A 214 24.05 1.54 -42.96
N TRP A 215 23.35 2.08 -43.95
CA TRP A 215 23.50 1.67 -45.33
C TRP A 215 24.73 2.36 -45.92
N THR A 216 25.58 1.62 -46.64
CA THR A 216 26.51 2.21 -47.62
C THR A 216 25.91 2.02 -49.01
N PHE A 217 25.09 2.98 -49.44
CA PHE A 217 24.92 3.26 -50.87
C PHE A 217 25.78 4.48 -51.17
N GLY A 218 26.54 4.44 -52.26
CA GLY A 218 27.64 5.38 -52.58
C GLY A 218 27.51 6.79 -51.97
N HIS A 219 28.54 7.20 -51.22
CA HIS A 219 28.79 8.54 -50.63
C HIS A 219 27.63 9.30 -49.96
N SER A 220 26.43 8.73 -49.77
CA SER A 220 25.28 9.44 -49.18
C SER A 220 24.48 8.55 -48.24
N TYR A 221 24.32 9.01 -47.00
CA TYR A 221 23.41 8.38 -46.02
C TYR A 221 21.97 8.81 -46.30
N VAL A 222 21.08 7.86 -46.60
CA VAL A 222 19.63 8.12 -46.73
C VAL A 222 18.90 7.33 -45.64
N LYS A 223 18.01 8.00 -44.89
CA LYS A 223 17.15 7.39 -43.86
C LYS A 223 16.12 6.47 -44.52
N GLY A 224 16.14 5.18 -44.18
CA GLY A 224 15.10 4.21 -44.50
C GLY A 224 14.74 3.35 -43.29
N HIS A 225 13.51 2.84 -43.23
CA HIS A 225 13.05 1.92 -42.17
C HIS A 225 13.22 0.46 -42.62
N LEU A 226 13.93 -0.35 -41.83
CA LEU A 226 13.96 -1.81 -42.00
C LEU A 226 12.92 -2.43 -41.05
N ILE A 227 12.05 -3.29 -41.57
CA ILE A 227 11.15 -4.11 -40.75
C ILE A 227 11.99 -5.27 -40.22
N LEU A 228 12.07 -5.41 -38.90
CA LEU A 228 12.68 -6.56 -38.25
C LEU A 228 11.74 -7.76 -38.43
N GLU A 229 12.07 -8.69 -39.35
CA GLU A 229 11.42 -9.99 -39.39
C GLU A 229 12.13 -10.93 -38.40
N ALA A 230 11.40 -11.36 -37.38
CA ALA A 230 11.82 -12.46 -36.52
C ALA A 230 11.59 -13.78 -37.26
N LYS A 231 12.63 -14.61 -37.36
CA LYS A 231 12.51 -16.01 -37.80
C LYS A 231 11.97 -16.89 -36.68
#